data_AF-A0A945YKE7-F1
#
_entry.id   AF-A0A945YKE7-F1
#
_cell.length_a   1.000
_cell.length_b   1.000
_cell.length_c   1.000
_cell.angle_alpha   90.00
_cell.angle_beta   90.00
_cell.angle_gamma   90.00
#
_symmetry.space_group_name_H-M   'P 1'
#
loop_
_entity.id
_entity.type
_entity.pdbx_description
1 polymer ?
#
loop_
_entity_poly.entity_id
_entity_poly.type
_entity_poly.pdbx_seq_one_letter_code
_entity_poly.pdbx_strand_id
1 'polypeptide(L)' 'MTEKVIKAKDVFRFLSESREDPQKKAIETRQTEFVEIYEQYEQPKAAVQSERCLECGNPYCEWKCP' A
#
# COMPACT_ATOMS: atom_id res chain seq x y z
N MET A 1 19.37 -15.50 24.83
CA MET A 1 19.83 -14.78 23.63
C MET A 1 19.40 -15.62 22.43
N THR A 2 18.10 -15.62 22.17
CA THR A 2 17.48 -16.50 21.16
C THR A 2 17.61 -15.86 19.78
N GLU A 3 18.18 -16.63 18.86
CA GLU A 3 18.47 -16.27 17.49
C GLU A 3 17.24 -15.70 16.78
N LYS A 4 17.27 -14.39 16.50
CA LYS A 4 16.37 -13.78 15.52
C LYS A 4 16.88 -14.21 14.15
N VAL A 5 16.32 -15.29 13.62
CA VAL A 5 16.49 -15.65 12.21
C VAL A 5 16.03 -14.45 11.39
N ILE A 6 16.96 -13.75 10.76
CA ILE A 6 16.65 -12.66 9.83
C ILE A 6 16.07 -13.33 8.59
N LYS A 7 14.74 -13.44 8.54
CA LYS A 7 14.03 -13.89 7.34
C LYS A 7 14.29 -12.84 6.26
N ALA A 8 14.82 -13.27 5.12
CA ALA A 8 15.04 -12.39 3.97
C ALA A 8 13.72 -11.73 3.55
N LYS A 9 13.76 -10.43 3.21
CA LYS A 9 12.61 -9.66 2.73
C LYS A 9 12.11 -10.28 1.42
N ASP A 10 10.81 -10.53 1.32
CA ASP A 10 10.18 -10.98 0.08
C ASP A 10 10.06 -9.81 -0.90
N VAL A 11 11.03 -9.70 -1.81
CA VAL A 11 11.09 -8.62 -2.81
C VAL A 11 9.94 -8.72 -3.83
N PHE A 12 9.35 -9.91 -4.02
CA PHE A 12 8.30 -10.14 -5.01
C PHE A 12 6.89 -10.15 -4.39
N ARG A 13 6.72 -9.46 -3.25
CA ARG A 13 5.45 -9.34 -2.53
C ARG A 13 4.28 -8.92 -3.41
N PHE A 14 4.54 -8.14 -4.48
CA PHE A 14 3.52 -7.72 -5.44
C PHE A 14 2.91 -8.85 -6.28
N LEU A 15 3.54 -10.02 -6.36
CA LEU A 15 3.00 -11.21 -7.02
C LEU A 15 1.99 -11.94 -6.13
N SER A 16 2.22 -11.98 -4.82
CA SER A 16 1.34 -12.64 -3.86
C SER A 16 0.24 -11.72 -3.32
N GLU A 17 0.53 -10.43 -3.21
CA GLU A 17 -0.39 -9.42 -2.67
C GLU A 17 -0.87 -8.50 -3.78
N SER A 18 -2.18 -8.49 -4.01
CA SER A 18 -2.81 -7.58 -4.95
C SER A 18 -2.76 -6.13 -4.46
N ARG A 19 -2.88 -5.21 -5.40
CA ARG A 19 -3.11 -3.81 -5.08
C ARG A 19 -4.50 -3.67 -4.49
N GLU A 20 -4.58 -3.05 -3.32
CA GLU A 20 -5.83 -2.71 -2.67
C GLU A 20 -5.81 -1.24 -2.28
N ASP A 21 -6.87 -0.53 -2.61
CA ASP A 21 -7.09 0.87 -2.19
C ASP A 21 -7.74 0.88 -0.79
N PRO A 22 -7.68 1.99 -0.03
CA PRO A 22 -8.35 2.05 1.27
C PRO A 22 -9.86 2.05 1.10
N GLN A 23 -10.58 1.84 2.22
CA GLN A 23 -12.05 1.77 2.19
C GLN A 23 -12.66 3.04 1.63
N LYS A 24 -13.76 2.87 0.88
CA LYS A 24 -14.53 3.96 0.30
C LYS A 24 -15.78 4.14 1.13
N LYS A 25 -16.20 5.39 1.32
CA LYS A 25 -17.53 5.69 1.82
C LYS A 25 -18.61 5.11 0.90
N ALA A 26 -19.73 4.75 1.51
CA ALA A 26 -20.88 4.18 0.83
C ALA A 26 -21.41 5.13 -0.27
N ILE A 27 -22.08 4.55 -1.28
CA ILE A 27 -22.51 5.30 -2.46
C ILE A 27 -23.58 6.35 -2.11
N GLU A 28 -24.40 6.08 -1.12
CA GLU A 28 -25.46 6.95 -0.60
C GLU A 28 -24.83 8.22 -0.01
N THR A 29 -23.77 8.07 0.79
CA THR A 29 -23.03 9.18 1.41
C THR A 29 -22.38 10.09 0.37
N ARG A 30 -21.65 9.51 -0.60
CA ARG A 30 -20.89 10.30 -1.59
C ARG A 30 -21.75 10.98 -2.67
N GLN A 31 -23.06 10.73 -2.69
CA GLN A 31 -23.99 11.41 -3.59
C GLN A 31 -24.43 12.77 -3.05
N THR A 32 -24.42 12.95 -1.72
CA THR A 32 -25.00 14.12 -1.06
C THR A 32 -24.00 14.88 -0.19
N GLU A 33 -22.97 14.19 0.32
CA GLU A 33 -21.96 14.81 1.17
C GLU A 33 -20.71 15.18 0.36
N PHE A 34 -20.31 16.45 0.42
CA PHE A 34 -19.14 16.99 -0.27
C PHE A 34 -17.88 16.84 0.60
N VAL A 35 -17.54 15.60 0.92
CA VAL A 35 -16.41 15.23 1.77
C VAL A 35 -15.51 14.21 1.06
N GLU A 36 -14.30 14.00 1.58
CA GLU A 36 -13.38 12.98 1.06
C GLU A 36 -14.05 11.59 1.05
N ILE A 37 -13.86 10.84 -0.04
CA ILE A 37 -14.52 9.56 -0.31
C ILE A 37 -13.67 8.40 0.22
N TYR A 38 -12.35 8.51 0.08
CA TYR A 38 -11.42 7.48 0.55
C TYR A 38 -11.07 7.70 2.01
N GLU A 39 -11.06 6.62 2.77
CA GLU A 39 -10.46 6.61 4.10
C GLU A 39 -8.93 6.57 4.00
N GLN A 40 -8.26 6.89 5.11
CA GLN A 40 -6.84 6.64 5.22
C GLN A 40 -6.57 5.13 5.33
N TYR A 41 -5.39 4.68 4.89
CA TYR A 41 -4.98 3.32 5.20
C TYR A 41 -4.80 3.15 6.71
N GLU A 42 -5.30 2.03 7.23
CA GLU A 42 -4.85 1.52 8.52
C GLU A 42 -3.37 1.12 8.43
N GLN A 43 -2.60 1.37 9.49
CA GLN A 43 -1.17 1.06 9.57
C GLN A 43 -0.80 -0.35 9.05
N PRO A 44 -1.50 -1.44 9.44
CA PRO A 44 -1.18 -2.78 8.93
C PRO A 44 -1.37 -2.92 7.42
N LYS A 45 -2.43 -2.32 6.86
CA LYS A 45 -2.70 -2.36 5.41
C LYS A 45 -1.68 -1.53 4.63
N ALA A 46 -1.31 -0.36 5.17
CA ALA A 46 -0.25 0.47 4.59
C ALA A 46 1.10 -0.29 4.54
N ALA A 47 1.45 -1.01 5.61
CA ALA A 47 2.65 -1.84 5.63
C ALA A 47 2.64 -2.90 4.51
N VAL A 48 1.56 -3.67 4.40
CA VAL A 48 1.42 -4.69 3.33
C VAL A 48 1.52 -4.07 1.93
N GLN A 49 0.83 -2.95 1.68
CA GLN A 49 0.85 -2.31 0.36
C GLN A 49 2.21 -1.67 0.03
N SER A 50 2.92 -1.12 1.02
CA SER A 50 4.26 -0.53 0.82
C SER A 50 5.36 -1.58 0.62
N GLU A 51 5.22 -2.77 1.21
CA GLU A 51 6.13 -3.90 0.99
C GLU A 51 6.14 -4.41 -0.46
N ARG A 52 5.13 -4.04 -1.26
CA ARG A 52 5.06 -4.36 -2.70
C ARG A 52 6.06 -3.55 -3.53
N CYS A 53 6.71 -2.53 -2.96
CA CYS A 53 7.75 -1.76 -3.63
C CYS A 53 8.99 -2.64 -3.89
N LEU A 54 9.47 -2.63 -5.14
CA LEU A 54 10.60 -3.43 -5.60
C LEU A 54 11.97 -2.88 -5.18
N GLU A 55 12.04 -1.65 -4.66
CA GLU A 55 13.32 -0.92 -4.47
C GLU A 55 14.20 -1.01 -5.75
N CYS A 56 13.60 -0.75 -6.92
CA CYS A 56 14.13 -1.15 -8.23
C CYS A 56 15.44 -0.47 -8.69
N GLY A 57 16.13 0.26 -7.82
CA GLY A 57 17.43 0.91 -8.07
C GLY A 57 17.33 2.13 -8.99
N ASN A 58 16.64 2.00 -10.11
CA ASN A 58 16.25 3.10 -10.99
C ASN A 58 14.73 3.31 -10.94
N PRO A 59 14.22 4.13 -9.99
CA PRO A 59 12.79 4.25 -9.73
C PRO A 59 12.06 5.03 -10.84
N TYR A 60 11.47 4.30 -11.78
CA TYR A 60 10.63 4.90 -12.83
C TYR A 60 9.44 5.70 -12.28
N CYS A 61 8.96 5.34 -11.08
CA CYS A 61 7.92 6.11 -10.39
C CYS A 61 8.37 7.54 -10.06
N GLU A 62 9.64 7.73 -9.65
CA GLU A 62 10.20 9.05 -9.35
C GLU A 62 10.33 9.89 -10.62
N TRP A 63 10.83 9.30 -11.71
CA TRP A 63 11.01 10.00 -12.99
C TRP A 63 9.71 10.51 -13.62
N LYS A 64 8.56 9.96 -13.19
CA LYS A 64 7.24 10.37 -13.66
C LYS A 64 6.50 11.24 -12.65
N CYS A 65 7.06 11.48 -11.47
CA CYS A 65 6.55 12.46 -10.53
C CYS A 65 7.08 13.86 -10.94
N PRO A 66 6.22 14.81 -11.32
CA PRO A 66 6.63 16.16 -11.70
C PRO A 66 7.13 16.98 -10.51
#